data_AF-H8Z710-F1
#
_entry.id   AF-H8Z710-F1
#
_cell.length_a   1.000
_cell.length_b   1.000
_cell.length_c   1.000
_cell.angle_alpha   90.00
_cell.angle_beta   90.00
_cell.angle_gamma   90.00
#
_symmetry.space_group_name_H-M   'P 1'
#
loop_
_entity.id
_entity.type
_entity.pdbx_description
1 polymer ?
#
loop_
_entity_poly.entity_id
_entity_poly.type
_entity_poly.pdbx_seq_one_letter_code
_entity_poly.pdbx_strand_id
1 'polypeptide(L)'
;MGMTNAERQRRYRERHLKDVDAQGERIALVVTVPAKAALTRLASWHGTTQRQALERALIESQARIINTLTGEQQNAFHDGKLTASALPSNGHPEPLQGNDTPAHDAKIKRLRSTVSGLLQTEEALHKEIRELRAHLKNRDAQIEHQKTMRAVVERERDMAKAEVSRLKSAAPVTAPDADKVASPLPSNETAKRTEPLPSNKAERDQAIREAKAAHPEKSNYQLAREFDTSEPTVRRALKG
;
A
#
# COMPACT_ATOMS: atom_id res chain seq x y z
N MET A 1 -28.28 18.31 10.98
CA MET A 1 -27.18 18.83 11.80
C MET A 1 -26.17 17.70 12.02
N GLY A 2 -25.03 17.71 11.31
CA GLY A 2 -23.97 16.72 11.54
C GLY A 2 -23.24 17.01 12.84
N MET A 3 -22.85 15.97 13.59
CA MET A 3 -22.07 16.13 14.83
C MET A 3 -20.81 16.96 14.58
N THR A 4 -20.57 17.92 15.47
CA THR A 4 -19.38 18.77 15.44
C THR A 4 -18.11 17.93 15.67
N ASN A 5 -16.96 18.40 15.18
CA ASN A 5 -15.68 17.72 15.42
C ASN A 5 -15.37 17.57 16.91
N ALA A 6 -15.75 18.57 17.72
CA ALA A 6 -15.62 18.54 19.17
C ALA A 6 -16.47 17.42 19.80
N GLU A 7 -17.71 17.23 19.37
CA GLU A 7 -18.56 16.12 19.82
C GLU A 7 -18.05 14.77 19.35
N ARG A 8 -17.48 14.69 18.15
CA ARG A 8 -16.87 13.46 17.65
C ARG A 8 -15.66 13.05 18.50
N GLN A 9 -14.81 14.01 18.85
CA GLN A 9 -13.64 13.77 19.71
C GLN A 9 -14.06 13.47 21.16
N ARG A 10 -15.06 14.15 21.70
CA ARG A 10 -15.63 13.86 23.02
C ARG A 10 -16.21 12.45 23.07
N ARG A 11 -17.04 12.06 22.09
CA ARG A 11 -17.61 10.71 21.99
C ARG A 11 -16.57 9.62 21.72
N TYR A 12 -15.45 9.96 21.08
CA TYR A 12 -14.31 9.05 20.92
C TYR A 12 -13.60 8.84 22.26
N ARG A 13 -13.34 9.93 23.00
CA ARG A 13 -12.77 9.86 24.36
C ARG A 13 -13.69 9.08 25.29
N GLU A 14 -14.98 9.39 25.34
CA GLU A 14 -15.96 8.69 26.20
C GLU A 14 -16.09 7.20 25.88
N ARG A 15 -15.95 6.79 24.61
CA ARG A 15 -15.91 5.37 24.20
C ARG A 15 -14.59 4.67 24.49
N HIS A 16 -13.51 5.40 24.74
CA HIS A 16 -12.18 4.86 25.06
C HIS A 16 -11.74 5.13 26.51
N LEU A 17 -12.56 5.85 27.29
CA LEU A 17 -12.32 6.20 28.69
C LEU A 17 -13.07 5.27 29.66
N LYS A 18 -13.90 4.35 29.16
CA LYS A 18 -14.59 3.35 29.97
C LYS A 18 -13.95 1.99 29.73
N ASP A 19 -12.91 1.68 30.50
CA ASP A 19 -12.63 0.29 30.85
C ASP A 19 -13.89 -0.24 31.54
N VAL A 20 -14.34 -1.44 31.17
CA VAL A 20 -15.65 -1.98 31.55
C VAL A 20 -15.81 -2.08 33.08
N ASP A 21 -14.68 -2.10 33.81
CA ASP A 21 -14.61 -2.26 35.26
C ASP A 21 -14.21 -0.98 36.03
N ALA A 22 -13.99 0.16 35.34
CA ALA A 22 -13.61 1.45 35.94
C ALA A 22 -12.33 1.46 36.81
N GLN A 23 -11.50 0.40 36.79
CA GLN A 23 -10.23 0.30 37.54
C GLN A 23 -8.98 0.67 36.72
N GLY A 24 -9.13 1.01 35.44
CA GLY A 24 -8.00 1.29 34.55
C GLY A 24 -7.58 2.76 34.56
N GLU A 25 -6.31 3.04 34.87
CA GLU A 25 -5.70 4.35 34.67
C GLU A 25 -5.05 4.46 33.28
N ARG A 26 -5.19 5.62 32.61
CA ARG A 26 -4.60 5.83 31.28
C ARG A 26 -3.14 6.23 31.41
N ILE A 27 -2.25 5.33 31.02
CA ILE A 27 -0.82 5.62 30.85
C ILE A 27 -0.56 6.14 29.44
N ALA A 28 -0.13 7.40 29.32
CA ALA A 28 0.32 7.98 28.06
C ALA A 28 1.81 7.68 27.83
N LEU A 29 2.12 6.63 27.07
CA LEU A 29 3.48 6.19 26.80
C LEU A 29 3.77 6.14 25.29
N VAL A 30 4.99 6.54 24.93
CA VAL A 30 5.56 6.29 23.60
C VAL A 30 6.50 5.09 23.72
N VAL A 31 6.23 4.04 22.94
CA VAL A 31 7.06 2.84 22.88
C VAL A 31 7.70 2.70 21.50
N THR A 32 8.85 2.00 21.44
CA THR A 32 9.50 1.69 20.17
C THR A 32 8.63 0.74 19.34
N VAL A 33 8.80 0.79 18.01
CA VAL A 33 8.12 -0.11 17.06
C VAL A 33 8.29 -1.60 17.43
N PRO A 34 9.50 -2.11 17.74
CA PRO A 34 9.66 -3.51 18.13
C PRO A 34 8.92 -3.86 19.43
N ALA A 35 8.91 -2.97 20.43
CA ALA A 35 8.19 -3.21 21.69
C ALA A 35 6.69 -3.34 21.46
N LYS A 36 6.11 -2.48 20.61
CA LYS A 36 4.70 -2.57 20.21
C LYS A 36 4.39 -3.89 19.49
N ALA A 37 5.26 -4.32 18.58
CA ALA A 37 5.09 -5.58 17.87
C ALA A 37 5.16 -6.78 18.82
N ALA A 38 6.08 -6.78 19.78
CA ALA A 38 6.18 -7.81 20.82
C ALA A 38 4.91 -7.86 21.69
N LEU A 39 4.42 -6.71 22.16
CA LEU A 39 3.19 -6.63 22.93
C LEU A 39 1.97 -7.16 22.15
N THR A 40 1.90 -6.84 20.86
CA THR A 40 0.82 -7.33 19.98
C THR A 40 0.88 -8.85 19.85
N ARG A 41 2.06 -9.43 19.65
CA ARG A 41 2.24 -10.89 19.56
C ARG A 41 1.87 -11.60 20.87
N LEU A 42 2.30 -11.05 22.01
CA LEU A 42 1.96 -11.59 23.34
C LEU A 42 0.45 -11.59 23.59
N ALA A 43 -0.20 -10.46 23.30
CA ALA A 43 -1.65 -10.34 23.42
C ALA A 43 -2.39 -11.36 22.53
N SER A 44 -1.98 -11.49 21.26
CA SER A 44 -2.56 -12.45 20.33
C SER A 44 -2.37 -13.90 20.77
N TRP A 45 -1.17 -14.26 21.23
CA TRP A 45 -0.88 -15.63 21.66
C TRP A 45 -1.69 -16.05 22.88
N HIS A 46 -1.90 -15.13 23.83
CA HIS A 46 -2.69 -15.36 25.03
C HIS A 46 -4.19 -15.18 24.85
N GLY A 47 -4.66 -14.68 23.69
CA GLY A 47 -6.06 -14.33 23.47
C GLY A 47 -6.53 -13.18 24.37
N THR A 48 -5.62 -12.32 24.83
CA THR A 48 -5.91 -11.20 25.75
C THR A 48 -5.77 -9.86 25.06
N THR A 49 -6.21 -8.79 25.74
CA THR A 49 -5.97 -7.43 25.24
C THR A 49 -4.51 -7.02 25.45
N GLN A 50 -4.02 -6.06 24.67
CA GLN A 50 -2.68 -5.49 24.89
C GLN A 50 -2.51 -4.89 26.30
N ARG A 51 -3.60 -4.36 26.89
CA ARG A 51 -3.63 -3.90 28.28
C ARG A 51 -3.30 -5.05 29.24
N GLN A 52 -4.05 -6.14 29.16
CA GLN A 52 -3.87 -7.30 30.03
C GLN A 52 -2.51 -7.98 29.83
N ALA A 53 -2.02 -8.05 28.59
CA ALA A 53 -0.69 -8.57 28.31
C ALA A 53 0.42 -7.70 28.94
N LEU A 54 0.27 -6.38 28.90
CA LEU A 54 1.20 -5.44 29.53
C LEU A 54 1.14 -5.54 31.06
N GLU A 55 -0.06 -5.54 31.63
CA GLU A 55 -0.31 -5.67 33.06
C GLU A 55 0.34 -6.96 33.62
N ARG A 56 0.10 -8.09 32.94
CA ARG A 56 0.70 -9.36 33.30
C ARG A 56 2.23 -9.31 33.23
N ALA A 57 2.80 -8.76 32.16
CA ALA A 57 4.25 -8.64 32.02
C ALA A 57 4.87 -7.78 33.12
N LEU A 58 4.20 -6.68 33.52
CA LEU A 58 4.64 -5.83 34.62
C LEU A 58 4.60 -6.57 35.96
N ILE A 59 3.49 -7.23 36.29
CA ILE A 59 3.35 -8.01 37.53
C ILE A 59 4.40 -9.13 37.59
N GLU A 60 4.59 -9.88 36.50
CA GLU A 60 5.58 -10.95 36.44
C GLU A 60 7.01 -10.41 36.59
N SER A 61 7.33 -9.27 35.95
CA SER A 61 8.64 -8.64 36.09
C SER A 61 8.89 -8.12 37.51
N GLN A 62 7.87 -7.53 38.14
CA GLN A 62 7.94 -7.04 39.50
C GLN A 62 8.11 -8.20 40.49
N ALA A 63 7.34 -9.27 40.34
CA ALA A 63 7.47 -10.46 41.18
C ALA A 63 8.87 -11.09 41.07
N ARG A 64 9.45 -11.17 39.87
CA ARG A 64 10.83 -11.64 39.68
C ARG A 64 11.84 -10.79 40.44
N ILE A 65 11.67 -9.47 40.45
CA ILE A 65 12.56 -8.56 41.19
C ILE A 65 12.35 -8.74 42.70
N ILE A 66 11.10 -8.69 43.19
CA ILE A 66 10.80 -8.81 44.63
C ILE A 66 11.34 -10.13 45.20
N ASN A 67 11.22 -11.22 44.45
CA ASN A 67 11.70 -12.54 44.88
C ASN A 67 13.24 -12.63 45.01
N THR A 68 14.00 -11.70 44.43
CA THR A 68 15.47 -11.66 44.61
C THR A 68 15.91 -10.72 45.73
N LEU A 69 14.98 -9.93 46.29
CA LEU A 69 15.27 -8.94 47.33
C LEU A 69 15.00 -9.51 48.73
N THR A 70 15.79 -9.06 49.71
CA THR A 70 15.54 -9.35 51.14
C THR A 70 14.37 -8.52 51.67
N GLY A 71 13.80 -8.87 52.83
CA GLY A 71 12.61 -8.18 53.37
C GLY A 71 12.79 -6.66 53.53
N GLU A 72 13.96 -6.18 53.95
CA GLU A 72 14.26 -4.74 54.02
C GLU A 72 14.34 -4.09 52.64
N GLN A 73 14.91 -4.79 51.66
CA GLN A 73 15.01 -4.33 50.28
C GLN A 73 13.66 -4.33 49.56
N GLN A 74 12.77 -5.27 49.88
CA GLN A 74 11.39 -5.27 49.39
C GLN A 74 10.62 -4.04 49.88
N ASN A 75 10.75 -3.70 51.17
CA ASN A 75 10.16 -2.48 51.71
C ASN A 75 10.73 -1.23 51.01
N ALA A 76 12.04 -1.18 50.79
CA ALA A 76 12.68 -0.08 50.05
C ALA A 76 12.22 0.00 48.58
N PHE A 77 11.93 -1.14 47.93
CA PHE A 77 11.40 -1.21 46.57
C PHE A 77 9.99 -0.61 46.49
N HIS A 78 9.10 -0.97 47.42
CA HIS A 78 7.74 -0.43 47.48
C HIS A 78 7.72 1.07 47.84
N ASP A 79 8.68 1.53 48.64
CA ASP A 79 8.87 2.94 48.98
C ASP A 79 9.54 3.77 47.87
N GLY A 80 10.00 3.15 46.78
CA GLY A 80 10.73 3.82 45.71
C GLY A 80 12.15 4.29 46.09
N LYS A 81 12.70 3.77 47.19
CA LYS A 81 14.03 4.14 47.75
C LYS A 81 15.15 3.17 47.33
N LEU A 82 14.82 2.08 46.62
CA LEU A 82 15.80 1.12 46.16
C LEU A 82 16.66 1.73 45.04
N THR A 83 17.96 1.87 45.27
CA THR A 83 18.90 2.37 44.25
C THR A 83 19.20 1.29 43.22
N ALA A 84 19.42 1.67 41.95
CA ALA A 84 19.69 0.74 40.85
C ALA A 84 20.92 -0.16 41.07
N SER A 85 21.83 0.21 41.98
CA SER A 85 22.99 -0.59 42.40
C SER A 85 22.65 -1.69 43.41
N ALA A 86 21.49 -1.62 44.07
CA ALA A 86 21.00 -2.62 45.02
C ALA A 86 20.12 -3.69 44.37
N LEU A 87 19.65 -3.45 43.15
CA LEU A 87 19.10 -4.52 42.32
C LEU A 87 20.26 -5.45 41.97
N PRO A 88 20.15 -6.78 42.17
CA PRO A 88 21.03 -7.69 41.48
C PRO A 88 20.86 -7.34 40.01
N SER A 89 21.90 -6.74 39.40
CA SER A 89 22.02 -6.59 37.95
C SER A 89 21.48 -7.89 37.41
N ASN A 90 20.37 -7.84 36.64
CA ASN A 90 19.80 -9.03 36.00
C ASN A 90 21.00 -9.82 35.54
N GLY A 91 21.30 -10.91 36.25
CA GLY A 91 22.51 -11.65 35.97
C GLY A 91 22.43 -11.88 34.49
N HIS A 92 23.49 -11.55 33.76
CA HIS A 92 23.80 -12.41 32.63
C HIS A 92 23.53 -13.81 33.17
N PRO A 93 22.54 -14.56 32.65
CA PRO A 93 22.29 -15.87 33.18
C PRO A 93 23.64 -16.56 33.11
N GLU A 94 24.25 -16.86 34.27
CA GLU A 94 25.45 -17.66 34.26
C GLU A 94 25.07 -18.90 33.45
N PRO A 95 25.90 -19.26 32.46
CA PRO A 95 25.61 -20.42 31.65
C PRO A 95 25.49 -21.59 32.63
N LEU A 96 24.31 -22.20 32.66
CA LEU A 96 24.04 -23.41 33.42
C LEU A 96 25.17 -24.41 33.15
N GLN A 97 26.14 -24.50 34.06
CA GLN A 97 27.14 -25.54 34.04
C GLN A 97 26.43 -26.84 34.38
N GLY A 98 26.21 -27.68 33.38
CA GLY A 98 25.59 -28.98 33.58
C GLY A 98 24.98 -29.64 32.35
N ASN A 99 25.74 -29.71 31.25
CA ASN A 99 25.92 -30.89 30.38
C ASN A 99 26.43 -30.44 29.00
N ASP A 100 27.71 -30.08 28.93
CA ASP A 100 28.46 -29.89 27.70
C ASP A 100 28.63 -31.22 26.97
N THR A 101 27.55 -31.69 26.34
CA THR A 101 27.66 -32.67 25.26
C THR A 101 27.86 -31.87 23.97
N PRO A 102 28.98 -32.05 23.24
CA PRO A 102 29.29 -31.28 22.02
C PRO A 102 28.20 -31.41 20.93
N ALA A 103 27.34 -32.43 21.05
CA ALA A 103 26.17 -32.62 20.20
C ALA A 103 25.05 -31.58 20.40
N HIS A 104 24.82 -31.12 21.64
CA HIS A 104 23.75 -30.15 21.94
C HIS A 104 24.12 -28.74 21.47
N ASP A 105 25.38 -28.34 21.62
CA ASP A 105 25.86 -27.04 21.17
C ASP A 105 25.87 -26.92 19.63
N ALA A 106 26.23 -28.01 18.94
CA ALA A 106 26.09 -28.10 17.49
C ALA A 106 24.62 -28.00 17.03
N LYS A 107 23.68 -28.59 17.78
CA LYS A 107 22.23 -28.51 17.49
C LYS A 107 21.71 -27.08 17.70
N ILE A 108 22.14 -26.42 18.78
CA ILE A 108 21.79 -25.02 19.06
C ILE A 108 22.32 -24.09 17.96
N LYS A 109 23.57 -24.29 17.51
CA LYS A 109 24.17 -23.51 16.43
C LYS A 109 23.41 -23.65 15.11
N ARG A 110 23.02 -24.88 14.74
CA ARG A 110 22.19 -25.15 13.55
C ARG A 110 20.82 -24.48 13.66
N LEU A 111 20.15 -24.60 14.81
CA LEU A 111 18.85 -23.95 15.02
C LEU A 111 18.95 -22.43 14.90
N ARG A 112 20.00 -21.81 15.47
CA ARG A 112 20.23 -20.36 15.33
C ARG A 112 20.47 -19.95 13.87
N SER A 113 21.24 -20.71 13.10
CA SER A 113 21.44 -20.40 11.68
C SER A 113 20.16 -20.54 10.87
N THR A 114 19.34 -21.57 11.16
CA THR A 114 18.03 -21.75 10.50
C THR A 114 17.07 -20.61 10.84
N VAL A 115 16.99 -20.20 12.11
CA VAL A 115 16.16 -19.06 12.52
C VAL A 115 16.62 -17.77 11.85
N SER A 116 17.93 -17.53 11.77
CA SER A 116 18.48 -16.37 11.05
C SER A 116 18.10 -16.39 9.56
N GLY A 117 18.20 -17.54 8.90
CA GLY A 117 17.78 -17.70 7.50
C GLY A 117 16.28 -17.46 7.30
N LEU A 118 15.44 -17.97 8.20
CA LEU A 118 13.99 -17.75 8.16
C LEU A 118 13.63 -16.26 8.34
N LEU A 119 14.30 -15.56 9.25
CA LEU A 119 14.10 -14.11 9.44
C LEU A 119 14.46 -13.32 8.17
N GLN A 120 15.56 -13.67 7.49
CA GLN A 120 15.92 -13.05 6.22
C GLN A 120 14.86 -13.29 5.13
N THR A 121 14.29 -14.50 5.08
CA THR A 121 13.18 -14.79 4.14
C THR A 121 11.91 -14.03 4.49
N GLU A 122 11.61 -13.85 5.78
CA GLU A 122 10.47 -13.06 6.24
C GLU A 122 10.62 -11.57 5.87
N GLU A 123 11.82 -11.02 6.01
CA GLU A 123 12.13 -9.65 5.57
C GLU A 123 11.98 -9.48 4.05
N ALA A 124 12.43 -10.47 3.27
CA ALA A 124 12.25 -10.48 1.81
C ALA A 124 10.76 -10.52 1.43
N LEU A 125 9.96 -11.37 2.06
CA LEU A 125 8.51 -11.43 1.85
C LEU A 125 7.82 -10.12 2.24
N HIS A 126 8.23 -9.48 3.34
CA HIS A 126 7.71 -8.16 3.72
C HIS A 126 8.07 -7.05 2.72
N LYS A 127 9.21 -7.17 2.03
CA LYS A 127 9.57 -6.26 0.94
C LYS A 127 8.66 -6.48 -0.26
N GLU A 128 8.46 -7.73 -0.68
CA GLU A 128 7.55 -8.06 -1.79
C GLU A 128 6.10 -7.63 -1.51
N ILE A 129 5.59 -7.85 -0.29
CA ILE A 129 4.24 -7.40 0.11
C ILE A 129 4.10 -5.87 -0.01
N ARG A 130 5.14 -5.10 0.36
CA ARG A 130 5.14 -3.64 0.21
C ARG A 130 5.11 -3.22 -1.26
N GLU A 131 5.91 -3.86 -2.10
CA GLU A 131 5.94 -3.61 -3.54
C GLU A 131 4.60 -3.95 -4.19
N LEU A 132 4.01 -5.11 -3.88
CA LEU A 132 2.68 -5.51 -4.36
C LEU A 132 1.58 -4.53 -3.94
N ARG A 133 1.61 -4.03 -2.69
CA ARG A 133 0.66 -3.00 -2.25
C ARG A 133 0.81 -1.70 -3.03
N ALA A 134 2.05 -1.27 -3.31
CA ALA A 134 2.29 -0.08 -4.13
C ALA A 134 1.76 -0.28 -5.56
N HIS A 135 1.98 -1.46 -6.15
CA HIS A 135 1.44 -1.81 -7.47
C HIS A 135 -0.09 -1.81 -7.50
N LEU A 136 -0.74 -2.37 -6.49
CA LEU A 136 -2.21 -2.36 -6.40
C LEU A 136 -2.75 -0.93 -6.32
N LYS A 137 -2.16 -0.07 -5.48
CA LYS A 137 -2.55 1.33 -5.36
C LYS A 137 -2.42 2.09 -6.69
N ASN A 138 -1.34 1.85 -7.43
CA ASN A 138 -1.15 2.46 -8.75
C ASN A 138 -2.19 1.95 -9.76
N ARG A 139 -2.55 0.67 -9.69
CA ARG A 139 -3.57 0.07 -10.56
C ARG A 139 -4.96 0.61 -10.26
N ASP A 140 -5.30 0.81 -8.99
CA ASP A 140 -6.57 1.43 -8.59
C ASP A 140 -6.67 2.87 -9.11
N ALA A 141 -5.59 3.65 -9.01
CA ALA A 141 -5.54 5.00 -9.59
C ALA A 141 -5.73 4.99 -11.11
N GLN A 142 -5.16 3.99 -11.81
CA GLN A 142 -5.35 3.83 -13.24
C GLN A 142 -6.79 3.46 -13.60
N ILE A 143 -7.43 2.59 -12.81
CA ILE A 143 -8.84 2.22 -12.98
C ILE A 143 -9.73 3.45 -12.81
N GLU A 144 -9.51 4.26 -11.77
CA GLU A 144 -10.27 5.49 -11.57
C GLU A 144 -10.07 6.49 -12.71
N HIS A 145 -8.83 6.67 -13.18
CA HIS A 145 -8.57 7.50 -14.36
C HIS A 145 -9.33 6.97 -15.60
N GLN A 146 -9.31 5.66 -15.86
CA GLN A 146 -10.06 5.08 -16.98
C GLN A 146 -11.57 5.27 -16.83
N LYS A 147 -12.14 5.14 -15.62
CA LYS A 147 -13.56 5.43 -15.36
C LYS A 147 -13.89 6.88 -15.68
N THR A 148 -13.04 7.82 -15.25
CA THR A 148 -13.25 9.25 -15.56
C THR A 148 -13.21 9.51 -17.07
N MET A 149 -12.27 8.92 -17.79
CA MET A 149 -12.17 9.06 -19.25
C MET A 149 -13.39 8.46 -19.96
N ARG A 150 -13.85 7.28 -19.53
CA ARG A 150 -15.08 6.67 -20.07
C ARG A 150 -16.30 7.56 -19.86
N ALA A 151 -16.46 8.14 -18.68
CA ALA A 151 -17.56 9.04 -18.38
C ALA A 151 -17.53 10.32 -19.26
N VAL A 152 -16.35 10.85 -19.58
CA VAL A 152 -16.21 11.97 -20.52
C VAL A 152 -16.65 11.57 -21.93
N VAL A 153 -16.16 10.43 -22.43
CA VAL A 153 -16.51 9.92 -23.76
C VAL A 153 -18.01 9.61 -23.87
N GLU A 154 -18.63 9.08 -22.81
CA GLU A 154 -20.08 8.86 -22.76
C GLU A 154 -20.86 10.17 -22.86
N ARG A 155 -20.47 11.21 -22.13
CA ARG A 155 -21.08 12.55 -22.26
C ARG A 155 -20.93 13.12 -23.66
N GLU A 156 -19.76 13.01 -24.27
CA GLU A 156 -19.54 13.45 -25.65
C GLU A 156 -20.43 12.69 -26.65
N ARG A 157 -20.55 11.37 -26.48
CA ARG A 157 -21.44 10.55 -27.29
C ARG A 157 -22.90 10.99 -27.13
N ASP A 158 -23.33 11.28 -25.92
CA ASP A 158 -24.72 11.69 -25.66
C ASP A 158 -25.01 13.09 -26.24
N MET A 159 -24.06 14.03 -26.13
CA MET A 159 -24.16 15.33 -26.81
C MET A 159 -24.21 15.17 -28.34
N ALA A 160 -23.35 14.32 -28.92
CA ALA A 160 -23.35 14.06 -30.35
C ALA A 160 -24.67 13.40 -30.81
N LYS A 161 -25.23 12.46 -30.04
CA LYS A 161 -26.55 11.87 -30.32
C LYS A 161 -27.67 12.89 -30.26
N ALA A 162 -27.63 13.78 -29.28
CA ALA A 162 -28.59 14.88 -29.16
C ALA A 162 -28.51 15.81 -30.38
N GLU A 163 -27.28 16.15 -30.81
CA GLU A 163 -27.07 16.99 -31.99
C GLU A 163 -27.50 16.32 -33.29
N VAL A 164 -27.22 15.03 -33.47
CA VAL A 164 -27.73 14.26 -34.62
C VAL A 164 -29.27 14.25 -34.63
N SER A 165 -29.90 14.09 -33.47
CA SER A 165 -31.36 14.13 -33.35
C SER A 165 -31.93 15.51 -33.67
N ARG A 166 -31.23 16.58 -33.27
CA ARG A 166 -31.56 17.96 -33.59
C ARG A 166 -31.43 18.24 -35.09
N LEU A 167 -30.34 17.82 -35.72
CA LEU A 167 -30.12 17.98 -37.17
C LEU A 167 -31.15 17.18 -37.97
N LYS A 168 -31.52 15.97 -37.50
CA LYS A 168 -32.55 15.14 -38.14
C LYS A 168 -33.96 15.73 -38.03
N SER A 169 -34.25 16.47 -36.96
CA SER A 169 -35.53 17.19 -36.80
C SER A 169 -35.53 18.56 -37.48
N ALA A 170 -34.37 19.16 -37.74
CA ALA A 170 -34.20 20.41 -38.48
C ALA A 170 -34.12 20.23 -40.01
N ALA A 171 -33.95 19.00 -40.50
CA ALA A 171 -33.99 18.71 -41.93
C ALA A 171 -35.44 18.84 -42.46
N PRO A 172 -35.71 19.73 -43.44
CA PRO A 172 -37.03 19.87 -44.01
C PRO A 172 -37.39 18.63 -44.83
N VAL A 173 -38.58 18.09 -44.60
CA VAL A 173 -39.22 17.10 -45.48
C VAL A 173 -39.61 17.83 -46.76
N THR A 174 -38.69 17.90 -47.72
CA THR A 174 -39.02 18.22 -49.10
C THR A 174 -38.48 17.10 -49.98
N ALA A 175 -39.38 16.18 -50.36
CA ALA A 175 -39.24 15.50 -51.65
C ALA A 175 -39.28 16.56 -52.75
N PRO A 176 -38.51 16.38 -53.83
CA PRO A 176 -39.19 15.94 -55.04
C PRO A 176 -38.39 14.92 -55.88
N ASP A 177 -39.14 14.33 -56.80
CA ASP A 177 -38.77 13.36 -57.82
C ASP A 177 -37.60 13.76 -58.73
N ALA A 178 -36.90 12.69 -59.14
CA ALA A 178 -36.33 12.37 -60.45
C ALA A 178 -35.65 13.43 -61.33
N ASP A 179 -34.50 12.97 -61.83
CA ASP A 179 -33.93 13.15 -63.17
C ASP A 179 -32.81 14.18 -63.42
N LYS A 180 -31.67 13.61 -63.84
CA LYS A 180 -30.54 14.17 -64.61
C LYS A 180 -29.81 15.42 -64.06
N VAL A 181 -28.50 15.27 -63.85
CA VAL A 181 -27.44 15.73 -64.77
C VAL A 181 -26.09 15.30 -64.19
N ALA A 182 -25.32 14.60 -65.01
CA ALA A 182 -23.92 14.28 -64.78
C ALA A 182 -23.06 15.54 -64.98
N SER A 183 -22.14 15.82 -64.04
CA SER A 183 -20.72 16.02 -64.36
C SER A 183 -19.85 16.15 -63.10
N PRO A 184 -18.57 15.77 -63.19
CA PRO A 184 -17.76 15.33 -62.06
C PRO A 184 -16.80 16.42 -61.57
N LEU A 185 -16.35 16.37 -60.32
CA LEU A 185 -15.13 17.00 -59.75
C LEU A 185 -15.09 16.73 -58.23
N PRO A 186 -13.93 16.84 -57.56
CA PRO A 186 -12.66 16.18 -57.78
C PRO A 186 -12.33 15.21 -56.62
N SER A 187 -11.38 14.33 -56.88
CA SER A 187 -10.75 13.42 -55.93
C SER A 187 -10.29 14.14 -54.66
N ASN A 188 -10.92 13.85 -53.51
CA ASN A 188 -10.30 14.17 -52.22
C ASN A 188 -9.30 13.07 -51.89
N GLU A 189 -8.04 13.37 -52.19
CA GLU A 189 -6.89 12.82 -51.49
C GLU A 189 -7.13 12.90 -49.97
N THR A 190 -7.27 11.74 -49.31
CA THR A 190 -6.67 11.43 -48.00
C THR A 190 -7.05 10.02 -47.56
N ALA A 191 -6.93 9.04 -48.46
CA ALA A 191 -6.69 7.67 -48.03
C ALA A 191 -5.20 7.52 -47.69
N LYS A 192 -4.74 8.18 -46.62
CA LYS A 192 -3.50 7.75 -45.97
C LYS A 192 -3.81 6.40 -45.33
N ARG A 193 -3.47 5.35 -46.07
CA ARG A 193 -3.32 3.97 -45.59
C ARG A 193 -2.90 3.98 -44.13
N THR A 194 -3.83 3.63 -43.25
CA THR A 194 -3.49 3.20 -41.90
C THR A 194 -2.93 1.80 -42.08
N GLU A 195 -1.60 1.72 -42.19
CA GLU A 195 -0.88 0.45 -42.04
C GLU A 195 -1.41 -0.23 -40.77
N PRO A 196 -1.76 -1.53 -40.81
CA PRO A 196 -2.25 -2.23 -39.64
C PRO A 196 -1.19 -2.16 -38.53
N LEU A 197 -1.61 -1.69 -37.36
CA LEU A 197 -0.74 -1.58 -36.18
C LEU A 197 -0.06 -2.94 -35.91
N PRO A 198 1.26 -2.97 -35.67
CA PRO A 198 1.98 -4.21 -35.37
C PRO A 198 1.45 -4.81 -34.07
N SER A 199 1.01 -6.08 -34.13
CA SER A 199 0.38 -6.75 -32.98
C SER A 199 1.38 -7.12 -31.88
N ASN A 200 2.68 -7.15 -32.19
CA ASN A 200 3.74 -7.52 -31.27
C ASN A 200 4.40 -6.29 -30.62
N LYS A 201 4.65 -6.35 -29.31
CA LYS A 201 5.27 -5.27 -28.53
C LYS A 201 6.63 -4.85 -29.08
N ALA A 202 7.46 -5.81 -29.51
CA ALA A 202 8.80 -5.52 -30.02
C ALA A 202 8.76 -4.73 -31.34
N GLU A 203 7.87 -5.12 -32.25
CA GLU A 203 7.66 -4.42 -33.53
C GLU A 203 7.10 -3.01 -33.31
N ARG A 204 6.19 -2.85 -32.33
CA ARG A 204 5.66 -1.54 -31.97
C ARG A 204 6.72 -0.62 -31.37
N ASP A 205 7.56 -1.13 -30.47
CA ASP A 205 8.64 -0.35 -29.86
C ASP A 205 9.68 0.07 -30.92
N GLN A 206 9.96 -0.79 -31.92
CA GLN A 206 10.82 -0.48 -33.06
C GLN A 206 10.19 0.59 -33.98
N ALA A 207 8.91 0.45 -34.34
CA ALA A 207 8.20 1.44 -35.15
C ALA A 207 8.15 2.83 -34.50
N ILE A 208 8.04 2.88 -33.17
CA ILE A 208 8.11 4.15 -32.40
C ILE A 208 9.51 4.80 -32.52
N ARG A 209 10.59 4.01 -32.48
CA ARG A 209 11.96 4.52 -32.67
C ARG A 209 12.18 5.05 -34.08
N GLU A 210 11.73 4.30 -35.08
CA GLU A 210 11.83 4.69 -36.49
C GLU A 210 11.04 5.97 -36.77
N ALA A 211 9.82 6.08 -36.25
CA ALA A 211 9.02 7.30 -36.36
C ALA A 211 9.65 8.50 -35.65
N LYS A 212 10.30 8.30 -34.50
CA LYS A 212 11.03 9.37 -33.80
C LYS A 212 12.30 9.80 -34.54
N ALA A 213 12.97 8.87 -35.22
CA ALA A 213 14.14 9.15 -36.04
C ALA A 213 13.76 9.89 -37.34
N ALA A 214 12.64 9.51 -37.97
CA ALA A 214 12.12 10.17 -39.17
C ALA A 214 11.54 11.57 -38.90
N HIS A 215 11.00 11.78 -37.69
CA HIS A 215 10.36 13.03 -37.29
C HIS A 215 10.82 13.47 -35.88
N PRO A 216 12.06 13.97 -35.75
CA PRO A 216 12.63 14.36 -34.45
C PRO A 216 11.83 15.47 -33.76
N GLU A 217 11.16 16.34 -34.53
CA GLU A 217 10.30 17.44 -34.08
C GLU A 217 9.04 16.97 -33.34
N LYS A 218 8.58 15.73 -33.58
CA LYS A 218 7.36 15.22 -32.94
C LYS A 218 7.56 15.00 -31.45
N SER A 219 6.66 15.57 -30.65
CA SER A 219 6.62 15.33 -29.21
C SER A 219 6.29 13.86 -28.91
N ASN A 220 6.77 13.34 -27.78
CA ASN A 220 6.43 11.99 -27.31
C ASN A 220 4.91 11.78 -27.20
N TYR A 221 4.15 12.84 -26.93
CA TYR A 221 2.68 12.83 -26.93
C TYR A 221 2.08 12.65 -28.33
N GLN A 222 2.69 13.26 -29.36
CA GLN A 222 2.22 13.16 -30.74
C GLN A 222 2.47 11.76 -31.28
N LEU A 223 3.65 11.18 -30.99
CA LEU A 223 3.95 9.79 -31.30
C LEU A 223 3.03 8.82 -30.55
N ALA A 224 2.74 9.09 -29.27
CA ALA A 224 1.82 8.26 -28.50
C ALA A 224 0.42 8.23 -29.13
N ARG A 225 -0.05 9.36 -29.67
CA ARG A 225 -1.33 9.45 -30.38
C ARG A 225 -1.31 8.73 -31.74
N GLU A 226 -0.20 8.79 -32.47
CA GLU A 226 -0.06 8.11 -33.78
C GLU A 226 -0.07 6.58 -33.65
N PHE A 227 0.51 6.04 -32.56
CA PHE A 227 0.57 4.60 -32.32
C PHE A 227 -0.52 4.08 -31.37
N ASP A 228 -1.49 4.93 -31.00
CA ASP A 228 -2.55 4.62 -30.01
C ASP A 228 -2.00 4.01 -28.71
N THR A 229 -0.94 4.62 -28.17
CA THR A 229 -0.27 4.21 -26.92
C THR A 229 -0.19 5.35 -25.92
N SER A 230 0.34 5.06 -24.73
CA SER A 230 0.59 6.07 -23.71
C SER A 230 2.00 6.66 -23.82
N GLU A 231 2.15 7.95 -23.48
CA GLU A 231 3.46 8.63 -23.47
C GLU A 231 4.57 7.87 -22.69
N PRO A 232 4.29 7.22 -21.52
CA PRO A 232 5.27 6.39 -20.84
C PRO A 232 5.75 5.19 -21.66
N THR A 233 4.91 4.66 -22.54
CA THR A 233 5.24 3.54 -23.45
C THR A 233 6.22 4.02 -24.52
N VAL A 234 5.96 5.17 -25.12
CA VAL A 234 6.86 5.82 -26.09
C VAL A 234 8.22 6.15 -25.46
N ARG A 235 8.22 6.74 -24.26
CA ARG A 235 9.47 7.04 -23.53
C ARG A 235 10.28 5.78 -23.21
N ARG A 236 9.61 4.67 -22.89
CA ARG A 236 10.27 3.39 -22.66
C ARG A 236 10.85 2.81 -23.95
N ALA A 237 10.10 2.86 -25.04
CA ALA A 237 10.54 2.38 -26.35
C ALA A 237 11.79 3.14 -26.84
N LEU A 238 11.86 4.45 -26.61
CA LEU A 238 13.01 5.31 -27.01
C LEU A 238 14.23 5.22 -26.08
N LYS A 239 14.11 4.59 -24.91
CA LYS A 239 15.19 4.50 -23.90
C LYS A 239 15.98 3.19 -23.96
N GLY A 240 15.40 2.14 -24.54
CA GLY A 240 16.09 0.89 -24.85
C GLY A 240 16.56 0.85 -26.30
#